data_AF-A0A3D2YTA6-F1
#
_entry.id   AF-A0A3D2YTA6-F1
#
_cell.length_a   1.000
_cell.length_b   1.000
_cell.length_c   1.000
_cell.angle_alpha   90.00
_cell.angle_beta   90.00
_cell.angle_gamma   90.00
#
_symmetry.space_group_name_H-M   'P 1'
#
loop_
_entity.id
_entity.type
_entity.pdbx_description
1 polymer ?
#
loop_
_entity_poly.entity_id
_entity_poly.type
_entity_poly.pdbx_seq_one_letter_code
_entity_poly.pdbx_strand_id
1 'polypeptide(L)'
;MPLYEYRCDDCQEVTSVLFRSWSDEKQPECEHCQSANMQRLVSKFSFRPAWGDSLNWAPSGETSRDVDESSPASIDAHMGRIKKEMGGQVTPEFNRERREMRDS
;
A
#
# COMPACT_ATOMS: atom_id res chain seq x y z
N MET A 1 22.10 9.45 -13.50
CA MET A 1 21.94 10.90 -13.26
C MET A 1 20.48 11.14 -12.96
N PRO A 2 20.09 11.41 -11.71
CA PRO A 2 18.70 11.70 -11.40
C PRO A 2 18.31 13.09 -11.91
N LEU A 3 17.15 13.16 -12.56
CA LEU A 3 16.45 14.40 -12.89
C LEU A 3 15.32 14.56 -11.88
N TYR A 4 15.33 15.65 -11.13
CA TYR A 4 14.29 15.95 -10.16
C TYR A 4 13.56 17.22 -10.55
N GLU A 5 12.26 17.25 -10.30
CA GLU A 5 11.43 18.43 -10.47
C GLU A 5 11.26 19.12 -9.12
N TYR A 6 11.33 20.44 -9.10
CA TYR A 6 11.09 21.26 -7.91
C TYR A 6 10.06 22.32 -8.23
N ARG A 7 9.19 22.63 -7.27
CA ARG A 7 8.27 23.76 -7.31
C ARG A 7 8.72 24.81 -6.31
N CYS A 8 8.77 26.07 -6.73
CA CYS A 8 8.96 27.18 -5.81
C CYS A 8 7.68 27.46 -5.03
N ASP A 9 7.73 27.55 -3.70
CA ASP A 9 6.55 27.91 -2.91
C ASP A 9 6.14 29.37 -3.09
N ASP A 10 7.09 30.26 -3.44
CA ASP A 10 6.84 31.70 -3.59
C ASP A 10 6.22 32.08 -4.95
N CYS A 11 6.77 31.57 -6.06
CA CYS A 11 6.29 31.90 -7.41
C CYS A 11 5.53 30.76 -8.12
N GLN A 12 5.45 29.57 -7.49
CA GLN A 12 4.75 28.37 -8.01
C GLN A 12 5.30 27.79 -9.32
N GLU A 13 6.41 28.33 -9.84
CA GLU A 13 7.06 27.84 -11.06
C GLU A 13 7.78 26.52 -10.82
N VAL A 14 7.81 25.65 -11.84
CA VAL A 14 8.46 24.33 -11.76
C VAL A 14 9.79 24.35 -12.50
N THR A 15 10.86 23.94 -11.82
CA THR A 15 12.22 23.85 -12.37
C THR A 15 12.71 22.40 -12.34
N SER A 16 13.29 21.94 -13.44
CA SER A 16 13.90 20.61 -13.54
C SER A 16 15.40 20.70 -13.30
N VAL A 17 15.92 19.99 -12.29
CA VAL A 17 17.33 20.03 -11.90
C VAL A 17 17.98 18.67 -12.13
N LEU A 18 19.06 18.66 -12.91
CA LEU A 18 19.86 17.47 -13.20
C LEU A 18 21.03 17.39 -12.23
N PHE A 19 21.03 16.38 -11.36
CA PHE A 19 22.17 16.14 -10.47
C PHE A 19 23.19 15.22 -11.14
N ARG A 20 24.44 15.70 -11.26
CA ARG A 20 25.54 14.95 -11.89
C ARG A 20 26.12 13.87 -10.97
N SER A 21 25.97 14.03 -9.66
CA SER A 21 26.37 13.04 -8.66
C SER A 21 25.39 13.06 -7.48
N TRP A 22 25.27 11.93 -6.77
CA TRP A 22 24.41 11.82 -5.59
C TRP A 22 24.85 12.75 -4.44
N SER A 23 26.15 13.08 -4.35
CA SER A 23 26.68 14.00 -3.35
C SER A 23 26.40 15.48 -3.66
N ASP A 24 25.83 15.78 -4.83
CA ASP A 24 25.57 17.15 -5.30
C ASP A 24 24.13 17.60 -5.04
N GLU A 25 23.34 16.85 -4.23
CA GLU A 25 21.95 17.17 -3.84
C GLU A 25 21.83 18.42 -2.94
N LYS A 26 22.41 19.54 -3.36
CA LYS A 26 22.17 20.87 -2.80
C LYS A 26 20.77 21.33 -3.19
N GLN A 27 20.14 22.07 -2.30
CA GLN A 27 18.82 22.64 -2.52
C GLN A 27 18.92 23.69 -3.65
N PRO A 28 18.23 23.50 -4.79
CA PRO A 28 18.32 24.44 -5.90
C PRO A 28 17.59 25.74 -5.56
N GLU A 29 18.02 26.84 -6.18
CA GLU A 29 17.30 28.12 -6.15
C GLU A 29 16.34 28.19 -7.34
N CYS A 30 15.25 28.93 -7.19
CA CYS A 30 14.29 29.14 -8.27
C CYS A 30 14.90 30.01 -9.40
N GLU A 31 14.85 29.54 -10.65
CA GLU A 31 15.35 30.29 -11.81
C GLU A 31 14.56 31.58 -12.10
N HIS A 32 13.33 31.70 -11.59
CA HIS A 32 12.45 32.85 -11.84
C HIS A 32 12.57 33.93 -10.75
N CYS A 33 12.61 33.55 -9.47
CA CYS A 33 12.57 34.50 -8.34
C CYS A 33 13.77 34.42 -7.39
N GLN A 34 14.72 33.51 -7.64
CA GLN A 34 15.94 33.29 -6.82
C GLN A 34 15.66 32.90 -5.36
N SER A 35 14.42 32.48 -5.05
CA SER A 35 14.10 31.95 -3.74
C SER A 35 14.70 30.56 -3.52
N ALA A 36 15.14 30.30 -2.29
CA ALA A 36 15.57 28.98 -1.83
C ALA A 36 14.40 28.10 -1.33
N ASN A 37 13.18 28.65 -1.26
CA ASN A 37 11.97 27.92 -0.86
C ASN A 37 11.47 27.02 -2.00
N MET A 38 12.16 25.89 -2.18
CA MET A 38 11.88 24.92 -3.24
C MET A 38 11.45 23.59 -2.62
N GLN A 39 10.31 23.06 -3.08
CA GLN A 39 9.82 21.73 -2.74
C GLN A 39 10.06 20.76 -3.89
N ARG A 40 10.66 19.59 -3.59
CA ARG A 40 10.84 18.52 -4.56
C ARG A 40 9.48 17.90 -4.92
N LEU A 41 9.15 17.90 -6.20
CA LEU A 41 7.99 17.20 -6.72
C LEU A 41 8.33 15.73 -6.96
N VAL A 42 7.38 14.87 -6.60
CA VAL A 42 7.41 13.45 -6.95
C VAL A 42 6.36 13.24 -8.03
N SER A 43 6.79 12.73 -9.19
CA SER A 43 5.88 12.47 -10.30
C SER A 43 4.76 11.52 -9.88
N LYS A 44 3.55 11.75 -10.41
CA LYS A 44 2.42 10.84 -10.23
C LYS A 44 2.71 9.55 -10.99
N PHE A 45 3.01 8.48 -10.28
CA PHE A 45 3.11 7.14 -10.87
C PHE A 45 1.80 6.38 -10.68
N SER A 46 1.48 5.50 -11.63
CA SER A 46 0.42 4.51 -11.49
C SER A 46 1.06 3.12 -11.48
N PHE A 47 0.75 2.33 -10.46
CA PHE A 47 1.16 0.93 -10.39
C PHE A 47 0.03 0.07 -10.95
N ARG A 48 0.37 -0.86 -11.84
CA ARG A 48 -0.56 -1.93 -12.25
C ARG A 48 -0.22 -3.20 -11.47
N PRO A 49 -1.15 -3.75 -10.69
CA PRO A 49 -0.92 -5.02 -10.01
C PRO A 49 -0.63 -6.14 -11.03
N ALA A 50 0.17 -7.11 -10.60
CA ALA A 50 0.48 -8.28 -11.42
C ALA A 50 -0.76 -9.18 -11.55
N TRP A 51 -0.81 -9.99 -12.62
CA TRP A 51 -1.82 -11.04 -12.72
C TRP A 51 -1.65 -12.01 -11.55
N GLY A 52 -2.63 -12.05 -10.64
CA GLY A 52 -2.58 -12.85 -9.40
C GLY A 52 -2.53 -12.04 -8.11
N ASP A 53 -2.25 -10.74 -8.13
CA ASP A 53 -2.33 -9.89 -6.91
C ASP A 53 -3.75 -9.89 -6.31
N SER A 54 -4.78 -10.00 -7.16
CA SER A 54 -6.18 -10.16 -6.74
C SER A 54 -6.48 -11.51 -6.06
N LEU A 55 -5.56 -12.47 -6.12
CA LEU A 55 -5.67 -13.79 -5.50
C LEU A 55 -4.80 -13.92 -4.25
N ASN A 56 -4.08 -12.87 -3.85
CA ASN A 56 -3.24 -12.90 -2.65
C ASN A 56 -4.06 -13.03 -1.34
N TRP A 57 -5.38 -12.81 -1.39
CA TRP A 57 -6.28 -13.11 -0.27
C TRP A 57 -6.63 -14.60 -0.17
N ALA A 58 -6.46 -15.37 -1.25
CA ALA A 58 -6.82 -16.78 -1.25
C ALA A 58 -5.81 -17.53 -0.38
N PRO A 59 -6.26 -18.26 0.65
CA PRO A 59 -5.35 -19.03 1.49
C PRO A 59 -4.60 -20.05 0.62
N SER A 60 -3.30 -20.18 0.86
CA SER A 60 -2.50 -21.18 0.17
C SER A 60 -2.98 -22.60 0.51
N GLY A 61 -2.65 -23.57 -0.35
CA GLY A 61 -2.95 -24.97 -0.09
C GLY A 61 -2.29 -25.51 1.20
N GLU A 62 -1.23 -24.85 1.68
CA GLU A 62 -0.59 -25.18 2.96
C GLU A 62 -1.37 -24.63 4.15
N THR A 63 -1.80 -23.36 4.12
CA THR A 63 -2.60 -22.79 5.22
C THR A 63 -3.99 -23.40 5.34
N SER A 64 -4.48 -24.03 4.27
CA SER A 64 -5.75 -24.74 4.26
C SER A 64 -5.66 -26.15 4.87
N ARG A 65 -4.45 -26.75 4.93
CA ARG A 65 -4.22 -28.09 5.48
C ARG A 65 -4.16 -28.14 7.01
N ASP A 66 -3.87 -27.01 7.65
CA ASP A 66 -3.85 -26.89 9.11
C ASP A 66 -5.26 -26.75 9.73
N VAL A 67 -6.30 -26.72 8.89
CA VAL A 67 -7.69 -26.61 9.34
C VAL A 67 -8.23 -27.99 9.70
N ASP A 68 -8.69 -28.12 10.93
CA ASP A 68 -9.41 -29.31 11.39
C ASP A 68 -10.91 -29.09 11.16
N GLU A 69 -11.45 -29.69 10.10
CA GLU A 69 -12.86 -29.58 9.70
C GLU A 69 -13.83 -30.19 10.73
N SER A 70 -13.32 -30.98 11.68
CA SER A 70 -14.14 -31.59 12.73
C SER A 70 -14.26 -30.72 13.99
N SER A 71 -13.49 -29.63 14.08
CA SER A 71 -13.41 -28.76 15.25
C SER A 71 -14.02 -27.37 14.97
N PRO A 72 -15.12 -26.98 15.64
CA PRO A 72 -15.74 -25.66 15.48
C PRO A 72 -14.77 -24.50 15.77
N ALA A 73 -13.89 -24.66 16.75
CA ALA A 73 -12.86 -23.68 17.09
C ALA A 73 -11.81 -23.51 15.98
N SER A 74 -11.46 -24.59 15.28
CA SER A 74 -10.50 -24.56 14.17
C SER A 74 -11.10 -23.85 12.94
N ILE A 75 -12.37 -24.11 12.65
CA ILE A 75 -13.12 -23.44 11.58
C ILE A 75 -13.27 -21.94 11.88
N ASP A 76 -13.63 -21.55 13.11
CA ASP A 76 -13.72 -20.12 13.47
C ASP A 76 -12.36 -19.41 13.33
N ALA A 77 -11.27 -20.06 13.74
CA ALA A 77 -9.93 -19.51 13.58
C ALA A 77 -9.55 -19.31 12.10
N HIS A 78 -9.90 -20.27 11.25
CA HIS A 78 -9.69 -20.18 9.79
C HIS A 78 -10.51 -19.05 9.16
N MET A 79 -11.81 -18.97 9.47
CA MET A 79 -12.67 -17.86 9.04
C MET A 79 -12.21 -16.50 9.62
N GLY A 80 -11.57 -16.52 10.79
CA GLY A 80 -10.75 -15.46 11.39
C GLY A 80 -9.75 -14.85 10.45
N ARG A 81 -8.90 -15.72 9.92
CA ARG A 81 -7.81 -15.35 9.02
C ARG A 81 -8.34 -14.81 7.70
N ILE A 82 -9.30 -15.50 7.09
CA ILE A 82 -9.94 -15.07 5.82
C ILE A 82 -10.52 -13.66 5.96
N LYS A 83 -11.24 -13.37 7.05
CA LYS A 83 -11.78 -12.03 7.31
C LYS A 83 -10.68 -10.97 7.36
N LYS A 84 -9.56 -11.29 8.02
CA LYS A 84 -8.42 -10.35 8.15
C LYS A 84 -7.76 -10.08 6.79
N GLU A 85 -7.62 -11.12 5.97
CA GLU A 85 -7.00 -11.02 4.62
C GLU A 85 -7.92 -10.31 3.62
N MET A 86 -9.24 -10.43 3.75
CA MET A 86 -10.22 -9.63 2.99
C MET A 86 -10.38 -8.17 3.50
N GLY A 87 -9.44 -7.68 4.29
CA GLY A 87 -9.48 -6.29 4.80
C GLY A 87 -10.58 -6.05 5.85
N GLY A 88 -11.06 -7.11 6.52
CA GLY A 88 -12.04 -7.03 7.59
C GLY A 88 -13.49 -6.80 7.16
N GLN A 89 -13.72 -6.58 5.86
CA GLN A 89 -15.03 -6.30 5.28
C GLN A 89 -15.73 -7.61 4.92
N VAL A 90 -16.68 -8.02 5.75
CA VAL A 90 -17.51 -9.22 5.55
C VAL A 90 -18.95 -8.92 5.91
N THR A 91 -19.88 -9.71 5.38
CA THR A 91 -21.32 -9.49 5.59
C THR A 91 -21.71 -9.65 7.08
N PRO A 92 -22.83 -9.03 7.52
CA PRO A 92 -23.37 -9.25 8.86
C PRO A 92 -23.68 -10.72 9.16
N GLU A 93 -24.15 -11.47 8.15
CA GLU A 93 -24.43 -12.91 8.26
C GLU A 93 -23.16 -13.71 8.57
N PHE A 94 -22.04 -13.45 7.88
CA PHE A 94 -20.76 -14.10 8.14
C PHE A 94 -20.30 -13.90 9.60
N ASN A 95 -20.51 -12.70 10.16
CA ASN A 95 -20.18 -12.45 11.56
C ASN A 95 -21.11 -13.18 12.54
N ARG A 96 -22.35 -13.49 12.13
CA ARG A 96 -23.30 -14.28 12.91
C ARG A 96 -22.90 -15.75 12.91
N GLU A 97 -22.65 -16.33 11.73
CA GLU A 97 -22.23 -17.73 11.58
C GLU A 97 -21.00 -18.04 12.44
N ARG A 98 -19.99 -17.16 12.42
CA ARG A 98 -18.80 -17.32 13.26
C ARG A 98 -19.08 -17.25 14.76
N ARG A 99 -20.07 -16.46 15.18
CA ARG A 99 -20.47 -16.41 16.60
C ARG A 99 -21.13 -17.72 16.99
N GLU A 100 -22.04 -18.22 16.16
CA GLU A 100 -22.73 -19.50 16.38
C GLU A 100 -21.77 -20.69 16.40
N MET A 101 -20.76 -20.72 15.53
CA MET A 101 -19.71 -21.76 15.54
C MET A 101 -18.84 -21.74 16.79
N ARG A 102 -18.62 -20.55 17.39
CA ARG A 102 -17.85 -20.44 18.64
C ARG A 102 -18.66 -20.85 19.87
N ASP A 103 -19.97 -20.69 19.79
CA ASP A 103 -20.90 -21.00 20.88
C ASP A 103 -21.43 -22.46 20.80
N SER A 104 -21.01 -23.24 19.79
CA SER A 104 -21.30 -24.67 19.59
C SER A 104 -20.16 -25.55 20.09
#